data_AF-A0A9E6JXJ7-F1
#
_entry.id   AF-A0A9E6JXJ7-F1
#
_cell.length_a   1.000
_cell.length_b   1.000
_cell.length_c   1.000
_cell.angle_alpha   90.00
_cell.angle_beta   90.00
_cell.angle_gamma   90.00
#
_symmetry.space_group_name_H-M   'P 1'
#
loop_
_entity.id
_entity.type
_entity.pdbx_description
1 polymer ?
#
loop_
_entity_poly.entity_id
_entity_poly.type
_entity_poly.pdbx_seq_one_letter_code
_entity_poly.pdbx_strand_id
1 'polypeptide(L)' 'ASVMGSNYNARLKPAEIMVDGSLVTLIRKRQTYEQLIQDEVVD' A
#
# COMPACT_ATOMS: atom_id res chain seq x y z
N ALA A 1 -0.14 -8.37 9.69
CA ALA A 1 0.90 -7.48 9.15
C ALA A 1 0.32 -6.20 8.53
N SER A 2 -0.75 -6.27 7.71
CA SER A 2 -1.36 -5.09 7.04
C SER A 2 -1.55 -3.86 7.94
N VAL A 3 -2.21 -4.06 9.10
CA VAL A 3 -2.61 -2.96 10.00
C VAL A 3 -1.40 -2.18 10.57
N MET A 4 -0.26 -2.85 10.76
CA MET A 4 0.98 -2.23 11.27
C MET A 4 2.06 -2.06 10.19
N GLY A 5 1.71 -2.21 8.91
CA GLY A 5 2.65 -2.06 7.81
C GLY A 5 3.14 -0.60 7.73
N SER A 6 4.45 -0.38 7.65
CA SER A 6 5.06 0.95 7.57
C SER A 6 5.81 1.15 6.26
N ASN A 7 6.20 2.40 5.99
CA ASN A 7 7.09 2.77 4.89
C ASN A 7 8.58 2.74 5.27
N TYR A 8 8.93 1.99 6.32
CA TYR A 8 10.32 1.87 6.74
C TYR A 8 11.21 1.42 5.58
N ASN A 9 12.39 2.03 5.47
CA ASN A 9 13.31 1.88 4.34
C ASN A 9 12.69 2.29 2.99
N ALA A 10 11.81 3.29 2.99
CA ALA A 10 11.11 3.78 1.79
C ALA A 10 10.38 2.67 1.01
N ARG A 11 9.97 1.60 1.70
CA ARG A 11 9.26 0.48 1.06
C ARG A 11 7.79 0.84 0.89
N LEU A 12 7.26 0.56 -0.30
CA LEU A 12 5.86 0.81 -0.63
C LEU A 12 4.96 -0.17 0.11
N LYS A 13 3.82 0.30 0.62
CA LYS A 13 2.80 -0.58 1.19
C LYS A 13 2.28 -1.54 0.10
N PRO A 14 2.16 -2.85 0.39
CA PRO A 14 1.78 -3.82 -0.62
C PRO A 14 0.29 -3.72 -0.97
N ALA A 15 -0.05 -4.26 -2.15
CA ALA A 15 -1.42 -4.54 -2.52
C ALA A 15 -2.01 -5.64 -1.63
N GLU A 16 -3.31 -5.57 -1.39
CA GLU A 16 -4.05 -6.58 -0.62
C GLU A 16 -5.25 -7.06 -1.43
N ILE A 17 -5.47 -8.38 -1.39
CA ILE A 17 -6.54 -9.06 -2.12
C ILE A 17 -7.50 -9.71 -1.13
N MET A 18 -8.77 -9.71 -1.50
CA MET A 18 -9.80 -10.51 -0.87
C MET A 18 -10.07 -11.72 -1.75
N VAL A 19 -10.11 -12.89 -1.11
CA VAL A 19 -10.52 -14.14 -1.74
C VAL A 19 -11.84 -14.54 -1.12
N ASP A 20 -12.86 -14.69 -1.95
CA ASP A 20 -14.19 -15.16 -1.57
C ASP A 20 -14.59 -16.32 -2.50
N GLY A 21 -14.42 -17.55 -2.02
CA GLY A 21 -14.53 -18.74 -2.86
C GLY A 21 -13.56 -18.70 -4.04
N SER A 22 -14.11 -18.65 -5.27
CA SER A 22 -13.35 -18.53 -6.51
C SER A 22 -13.15 -17.08 -6.98
N LEU A 23 -13.77 -16.10 -6.31
CA LEU A 23 -13.64 -14.70 -6.66
C LEU A 23 -12.41 -14.10 -5.97
N VAL A 24 -11.58 -13.40 -6.74
CA VAL A 24 -10.41 -12.67 -6.25
C VAL A 24 -10.54 -11.19 -6.59
N THR A 25 -10.53 -10.34 -5.57
CA THR A 25 -10.73 -8.89 -5.71
C THR A 25 -9.57 -8.12 -5.09
N LEU A 26 -9.05 -7.11 -5.79
CA LEU A 26 -8.09 -6.17 -5.22
C LEU A 26 -8.80 -5.22 -4.27
N ILE A 27 -8.52 -5.31 -2.97
CA ILE A 27 -9.16 -4.48 -1.93
C ILE A 27 -8.28 -3.33 -1.46
N ARG A 28 -6.96 -3.43 -1.63
CA ARG A 28 -6.02 -2.31 -1.44
C ARG A 28 -5.00 -2.28 -2.55
N LYS A 29 -4.86 -1.14 -3.22
CA LYS A 29 -3.82 -0.94 -4.24
C LYS A 29 -2.44 -0.87 -3.57
N ARG A 30 -1.40 -1.29 -4.30
CA ARG A 30 -0.01 -1.02 -3.91
C ARG A 30 0.21 0.50 -3.93
N GLN A 31 0.87 1.03 -2.91
CA GLN A 31 1.25 2.44 -2.87
C GLN A 31 2.23 2.78 -3.98
N THR A 32 2.15 3.97 -4.55
CA THR A 32 3.12 4.46 -5.56
C THR A 32 4.23 5.31 -4.92
N TYR A 33 5.27 5.64 -5.67
CA TYR A 33 6.33 6.53 -5.17
C TYR A 33 5.83 7.96 -4.98
N GLU A 34 4.92 8.43 -5.82
CA GLU A 34 4.29 9.75 -5.67
C GLU A 34 3.52 9.83 -4.36
N GLN A 35 2.77 8.77 -4.02
CA GLN A 35 2.07 8.64 -2.74
C GLN A 35 3.02 8.42 -1.54
N LEU A 36 4.27 8.04 -1.76
CA LEU A 36 5.25 7.92 -0.67
C LEU A 36 5.71 9.30 -0.22
N ILE A 37 5.90 10.23 -1.15
CA ILE A 37 6.43 11.58 -0.91
C ILE A 37 5.33 12.66 -0.86
N GLN A 38 4.07 12.30 -1.11
CA GLN A 38 2.95 13.26 -1.23
C GLN A 38 2.78 14.18 -0.01
N ASP A 39 3.22 13.71 1.17
CA ASP A 39 3.04 14.40 2.46
C ASP A 39 4.34 15.12 2.90
N GLU A 40 5.37 15.17 2.05
CA GLU A 40 6.61 15.91 2.30
C GLU A 40 6.46 17.39 1.90
N VAL A 41 7.06 18.29 2.67
CA VAL A 41 7.16 19.72 2.34
C VAL A 41 8.50 19.97 1.66
N VAL A 42 8.46 20.55 0.47
CA VAL A 42 9.65 21.00 -0.26
C VAL A 42 9.68 22.52 -0.18
N ASP A 43 10.66 23.07 0.53
CA ASP A 43 10.95 24.51 0.54
C ASP A 43 11.64 24.95 -0.77
#